data_AF-A0A2P8MI13-F1
#
_entry.id   AF-A0A2P8MI13-F1
#
_cell.length_a   1.000
_cell.length_b   1.000
_cell.length_c   1.000
_cell.angle_alpha   90.00
_cell.angle_beta   90.00
_cell.angle_gamma   90.00
#
_symmetry.space_group_name_H-M   'P 1'
#
loop_
_entity.id
_entity.type
_entity.pdbx_description
1 polymer ?
#
loop_
_entity_poly.entity_id
_entity_poly.type
_entity_poly.pdbx_seq_one_letter_code
_entity_poly.pdbx_strand_id
1 'polypeptide(L)'
;MKEVKFMLRKALAIVLFSMIICIIVGWNFNRVNERAEFGRDNFNLLHNKKSKGLEIKNYKPTSSYDIARLKAYEWDRGGEIVDWKNAEVTEGKFNPSVAKVVKNNKEGLKGRAVYIVTFKTNNEKILGPITIYLDKLSYEILGTALRD
;
A
#
# COMPACT_ATOMS: atom_id res chain seq x y z
N MET A 1 -30.57 58.81 19.49
CA MET A 1 -29.23 58.25 19.12
C MET A 1 -28.78 57.01 19.92
N LYS A 2 -29.31 56.73 21.12
CA LYS A 2 -28.91 55.54 21.92
C LYS A 2 -29.51 54.21 21.39
N GLU A 3 -30.71 54.24 20.80
CA GLU A 3 -31.41 53.03 20.35
C GLU A 3 -30.81 52.37 19.09
N VAL A 4 -30.32 53.16 18.14
CA VAL A 4 -29.68 52.65 16.92
C VAL A 4 -28.41 51.85 17.24
N LYS A 5 -27.62 52.30 18.24
CA LYS A 5 -26.43 51.58 18.71
C LYS A 5 -26.77 50.25 19.39
N PHE A 6 -27.96 50.14 20.00
CA PHE A 6 -28.42 48.91 20.66
C PHE A 6 -28.89 47.86 19.64
N MET A 7 -29.65 48.30 18.62
CA MET A 7 -30.07 47.45 17.49
C MET A 7 -28.87 46.90 16.71
N LEU A 8 -27.87 47.76 16.42
CA LEU A 8 -26.68 47.36 15.67
C LEU A 8 -25.83 46.30 16.42
N ARG A 9 -25.74 46.40 17.76
CA ARG A 9 -25.02 45.43 18.60
C ARG A 9 -25.73 44.07 18.64
N LYS A 10 -27.06 44.05 18.66
CA LYS A 10 -27.84 42.80 18.60
C LYS A 10 -27.69 42.10 17.26
N ALA A 11 -27.74 42.85 16.16
CA ALA A 11 -27.55 42.29 14.82
C ALA A 11 -26.14 41.69 14.66
N LEU A 12 -25.10 42.38 15.13
CA LEU A 12 -23.72 41.88 15.07
C LEU A 12 -23.52 40.60 15.89
N ALA A 13 -24.16 40.51 17.07
CA ALA A 13 -24.08 39.32 17.92
C ALA A 13 -24.73 38.09 17.28
N ILE A 14 -25.85 38.25 16.57
CA ILE A 14 -26.55 37.16 15.87
C ILE A 14 -25.68 36.62 14.72
N VAL A 15 -25.04 37.51 13.95
CA VAL A 15 -24.14 37.12 12.85
C VAL A 15 -22.92 36.36 13.38
N LEU A 16 -22.31 36.83 14.47
CA LEU A 16 -21.18 36.15 15.10
C LEU A 16 -21.57 34.78 15.66
N PHE A 17 -22.75 34.66 16.27
CA PHE A 17 -23.23 33.39 16.82
C PHE A 17 -23.51 32.36 15.71
N SER A 18 -24.09 32.81 14.58
CA SER A 18 -24.30 31.96 13.39
C SER A 18 -22.98 31.45 12.80
N MET A 19 -21.96 32.32 12.69
CA MET A 19 -20.64 31.91 12.21
C MET A 19 -19.97 30.87 13.12
N ILE A 20 -20.07 31.04 14.44
CA ILE A 20 -19.50 30.10 15.41
C ILE A 20 -20.17 28.72 15.31
N ILE A 21 -21.49 28.66 15.15
CA ILE A 21 -22.22 27.40 14.95
C ILE A 21 -21.76 26.71 13.65
N CYS A 22 -21.63 27.44 12.55
CA CYS A 22 -21.13 26.88 11.28
C CYS A 22 -19.71 26.29 11.43
N ILE A 23 -18.83 26.95 12.18
CA ILE A 23 -17.47 26.45 12.44
C ILE A 23 -17.51 25.16 13.28
N ILE A 24 -18.32 25.11 14.35
CA ILE A 24 -18.42 23.94 15.24
C ILE A 24 -19.05 22.74 14.53
N VAL A 25 -20.12 22.97 13.75
CA VAL A 25 -20.78 21.91 12.98
C VAL A 25 -19.87 21.43 11.84
N GLY A 26 -19.20 22.35 11.13
CA GLY A 26 -18.23 22.02 10.10
C GLY A 26 -17.04 21.20 10.62
N TRP A 27 -16.49 21.56 11.79
CA TRP A 27 -15.42 20.81 12.45
C TRP A 27 -15.85 19.40 12.87
N ASN A 28 -17.07 19.25 13.42
CA ASN A 28 -17.59 17.93 13.79
C ASN A 28 -17.88 17.06 12.56
N PHE A 29 -18.40 17.65 11.47
CA PHE A 29 -18.66 16.91 10.24
C PHE A 29 -17.37 16.42 9.59
N ASN A 30 -16.33 17.26 9.52
CA ASN A 30 -15.04 16.88 8.98
C ASN A 30 -14.38 15.74 9.80
N ARG A 31 -14.43 15.84 11.13
CA ARG A 31 -13.88 14.80 12.03
C ARG A 31 -14.62 13.47 11.95
N VAL A 32 -15.93 13.48 11.71
CA VAL A 32 -16.73 12.25 11.51
C VAL A 32 -16.37 11.60 10.17
N ASN A 33 -16.16 12.39 9.11
CA ASN A 33 -15.81 11.87 7.80
C ASN A 33 -14.40 11.24 7.79
N GLU A 34 -13.41 11.90 8.40
CA GLU A 34 -12.04 11.36 8.58
C GLU A 34 -12.03 10.04 9.37
N ARG A 35 -12.86 9.91 10.42
CA ARG A 35 -12.99 8.65 11.18
C ARG A 35 -13.66 7.54 10.38
N ALA A 36 -14.63 7.87 9.51
CA ALA A 36 -15.32 6.89 8.68
C ALA A 36 -14.44 6.37 7.53
N GLU A 37 -13.58 7.22 6.96
CA GLU A 37 -12.59 6.83 5.96
C GLU A 37 -11.49 5.96 6.58
N PHE A 38 -10.91 6.38 7.71
CA PHE A 38 -9.91 5.60 8.44
C PHE A 38 -10.43 4.23 8.90
N GLY A 39 -11.72 4.13 9.27
CA GLY A 39 -12.38 2.86 9.60
C GLY A 39 -12.55 1.92 8.39
N ARG A 40 -12.93 2.47 7.22
CA ARG A 40 -13.08 1.70 5.98
C ARG A 40 -11.74 1.15 5.48
N ASP A 41 -10.70 1.95 5.51
CA ASP A 41 -9.38 1.55 5.03
C ASP A 41 -8.78 0.43 5.88
N ASN A 42 -8.92 0.51 7.21
CA ASN A 42 -8.48 -0.55 8.12
C ASN A 42 -9.28 -1.84 7.95
N PHE A 43 -10.59 -1.76 7.72
CA PHE A 43 -11.42 -2.94 7.48
C PHE A 43 -11.02 -3.66 6.18
N ASN A 44 -10.82 -2.90 5.10
CA ASN A 44 -10.38 -3.45 3.81
C ASN A 44 -8.98 -4.08 3.90
N LEU A 45 -8.05 -3.45 4.61
CA LEU A 45 -6.71 -3.99 4.88
C LEU A 45 -6.76 -5.32 5.65
N LEU A 46 -7.60 -5.42 6.68
CA LEU A 46 -7.76 -6.64 7.49
C LEU A 46 -8.40 -7.77 6.69
N HIS A 47 -9.42 -7.47 5.89
CA HIS A 47 -10.10 -8.47 5.07
C HIS A 47 -9.17 -9.02 3.98
N ASN A 48 -8.41 -8.14 3.32
CA ASN A 48 -7.46 -8.53 2.28
C ASN A 48 -6.29 -9.36 2.85
N LYS A 49 -5.77 -8.99 4.03
CA LYS A 49 -4.76 -9.80 4.74
C LYS A 49 -5.25 -11.19 5.13
N LYS A 50 -6.50 -11.32 5.61
CA LYS A 50 -7.09 -12.63 5.95
C LYS A 50 -7.26 -13.52 4.72
N SER A 51 -7.76 -12.97 3.62
CA SER A 51 -7.91 -13.68 2.35
C SER A 51 -6.55 -14.14 1.80
N LYS A 52 -5.56 -13.25 1.74
CA LYS A 52 -4.18 -13.56 1.34
C LYS A 52 -3.58 -14.69 2.19
N GLY A 53 -3.75 -14.62 3.51
CA GLY A 53 -3.27 -15.66 4.43
C GLY A 53 -3.93 -17.03 4.22
N LEU A 54 -5.20 -17.08 3.81
CA LEU A 54 -5.91 -18.32 3.50
C LEU A 54 -5.42 -18.93 2.19
N GLU A 55 -5.21 -18.10 1.16
CA GLU A 55 -4.68 -18.55 -0.13
C GLU A 55 -3.28 -19.16 0.00
N ILE A 56 -2.40 -18.51 0.77
CA ILE A 56 -1.04 -18.99 1.06
C ILE A 56 -1.08 -20.35 1.75
N LYS A 57 -1.91 -20.51 2.80
CA LYS A 57 -2.01 -21.77 3.56
C LYS A 57 -2.48 -22.95 2.71
N ASN A 58 -3.33 -22.70 1.72
CA ASN A 58 -3.88 -23.74 0.86
C ASN A 58 -2.99 -24.04 -0.35
N TYR A 59 -1.99 -23.20 -0.62
CA TYR A 59 -1.09 -23.39 -1.76
C TYR A 59 -0.02 -24.42 -1.44
N LYS A 60 0.11 -25.41 -2.33
CA LYS A 60 1.12 -26.48 -2.22
C LYS A 60 2.12 -26.32 -3.36
N PRO A 61 3.26 -25.66 -3.14
CA PRO A 61 4.26 -25.48 -4.18
C PRO A 61 4.84 -26.84 -4.59
N THR A 62 4.97 -27.07 -5.89
CA THR A 62 5.48 -28.34 -6.46
C THR A 62 6.86 -28.21 -7.09
N SER A 63 7.24 -26.98 -7.45
CA SER A 63 8.51 -26.64 -8.08
C SER A 63 9.23 -25.54 -7.33
N SER A 64 10.54 -25.36 -7.59
CA SER A 64 11.30 -24.22 -7.09
C SER A 64 10.72 -22.87 -7.55
N TYR A 65 10.12 -22.84 -8.74
CA TYR A 65 9.42 -21.69 -9.29
C TYR A 65 8.19 -21.34 -8.44
N ASP A 66 7.42 -22.34 -8.01
CA ASP A 66 6.27 -22.14 -7.13
C ASP A 66 6.68 -21.63 -5.76
N ILE A 67 7.79 -22.12 -5.21
CA ILE A 67 8.35 -21.64 -3.94
C ILE A 67 8.77 -20.18 -4.09
N ALA A 68 9.43 -19.81 -5.20
CA ALA A 68 9.82 -18.44 -5.47
C ALA A 68 8.62 -17.50 -5.58
N ARG A 69 7.55 -17.88 -6.31
CA ARG A 69 6.29 -17.11 -6.37
C ARG A 69 5.69 -16.92 -4.99
N LEU A 70 5.57 -18.01 -4.23
CA LEU A 70 4.99 -17.98 -2.90
C LEU A 70 5.76 -17.04 -1.98
N LYS A 71 7.10 -17.16 -1.93
CA LYS A 71 7.94 -16.32 -1.07
C LYS A 71 7.89 -14.85 -1.45
N ALA A 72 7.87 -14.58 -2.75
CA ALA A 72 7.73 -13.21 -3.26
C ALA A 72 6.36 -12.61 -2.91
N TYR A 73 5.29 -13.40 -3.06
CA TYR A 73 3.93 -12.98 -2.72
C TYR A 73 3.73 -12.81 -1.21
N GLU A 74 4.31 -13.69 -0.37
CA GLU A 74 4.32 -13.57 1.09
C GLU A 74 5.01 -12.29 1.56
N TRP A 75 6.09 -11.88 0.88
CA TRP A 75 6.83 -10.67 1.23
C TRP A 75 6.06 -9.40 0.90
N ASP A 76 5.35 -9.41 -0.22
CA ASP A 76 4.52 -8.29 -0.62
C ASP A 76 3.45 -7.99 0.44
N ARG A 77 3.30 -6.71 0.78
CA ARG A 77 2.32 -6.24 1.77
C ARG A 77 1.13 -5.53 1.13
N GLY A 78 1.19 -5.27 -0.18
CA GLY A 78 0.17 -4.54 -0.93
C GLY A 78 -0.88 -5.50 -1.48
N GLY A 79 -2.16 -5.23 -1.24
CA GLY A 79 -3.26 -6.02 -1.80
C GLY A 79 -3.47 -5.83 -3.31
N GLU A 80 -2.40 -5.47 -4.04
CA GLU A 80 -2.44 -4.96 -5.41
C GLU A 80 -2.03 -6.02 -6.44
N ILE A 81 -1.32 -7.07 -6.01
CA ILE A 81 -0.94 -8.18 -6.89
C ILE A 81 -2.18 -8.99 -7.29
N VAL A 82 -2.29 -9.26 -8.59
CA VAL A 82 -3.30 -10.15 -9.17
C VAL A 82 -2.66 -11.41 -9.75
N ASP A 83 -3.39 -12.53 -9.66
CA ASP A 83 -2.99 -13.81 -10.24
C ASP A 83 -1.55 -14.26 -9.90
N TRP A 84 -1.17 -14.13 -8.63
CA TRP A 84 0.19 -14.37 -8.17
C TRP A 84 0.70 -15.80 -8.43
N LYS A 85 -0.20 -16.78 -8.55
CA LYS A 85 0.13 -18.20 -8.81
C LYS A 85 0.69 -18.42 -10.22
N ASN A 86 0.25 -17.61 -11.19
CA ASN A 86 0.71 -17.66 -12.57
C ASN A 86 1.74 -16.56 -12.89
N ALA A 87 2.29 -15.90 -11.86
CA ALA A 87 3.32 -14.90 -12.03
C ALA A 87 4.50 -15.42 -12.85
N GLU A 88 5.08 -14.56 -13.67
CA GLU A 88 6.26 -14.93 -14.44
C GLU A 88 7.44 -15.10 -13.49
N VAL A 89 8.19 -16.19 -13.68
CA VAL A 89 9.42 -16.44 -12.93
C VAL A 89 10.51 -16.78 -13.92
N THR A 90 11.55 -15.96 -13.93
CA THR A 90 12.74 -16.18 -14.74
C THR A 90 13.97 -16.32 -13.84
N GLU A 91 15.03 -16.88 -14.39
CA GLU A 91 16.31 -16.99 -13.70
C GLU A 91 17.28 -15.97 -14.24
N GLY A 92 18.09 -15.40 -13.36
CA GLY A 92 19.09 -14.43 -13.78
C GLY A 92 20.16 -14.17 -12.73
N LYS A 93 20.85 -13.05 -12.91
CA LYS A 93 21.83 -12.56 -11.95
C LYS A 93 21.34 -11.25 -11.36
N PHE A 94 21.47 -11.11 -10.04
CA PHE A 94 21.05 -9.90 -9.35
C PHE A 94 21.89 -8.70 -9.81
N ASN A 95 21.19 -7.64 -10.24
CA ASN A 95 21.80 -6.37 -10.59
C ASN A 95 21.30 -5.28 -9.61
N PRO A 96 22.14 -4.84 -8.65
CA PRO A 96 21.74 -3.83 -7.68
C PRO A 96 21.55 -2.43 -8.27
N SER A 97 21.90 -2.20 -9.54
CA SER A 97 21.69 -0.91 -10.23
C SER A 97 20.26 -0.71 -10.71
N VAL A 98 19.49 -1.78 -10.93
CA VAL A 98 18.09 -1.73 -11.41
C VAL A 98 17.08 -2.11 -10.32
N ALA A 99 17.55 -2.68 -9.21
CA ALA A 99 16.72 -3.12 -8.11
C ALA A 99 16.96 -2.25 -6.87
N LYS A 100 15.86 -1.84 -6.22
CA LYS A 100 15.88 -1.32 -4.87
C LYS A 100 16.22 -2.45 -3.91
N VAL A 101 17.47 -2.46 -3.45
CA VAL A 101 18.00 -3.48 -2.56
C VAL A 101 17.35 -3.38 -1.18
N VAL A 102 16.87 -4.52 -0.65
CA VAL A 102 16.21 -4.59 0.67
C VAL A 102 17.23 -4.69 1.82
N LYS A 103 18.45 -5.16 1.54
CA LYS A 103 19.55 -5.30 2.51
C LYS A 103 20.66 -4.26 2.32
N ASN A 104 21.31 -3.88 3.41
CA ASN A 104 22.39 -2.88 3.43
C ASN A 104 23.74 -3.31 2.80
N ASN A 105 23.80 -4.42 2.05
CA ASN A 105 25.04 -4.88 1.41
C ASN A 105 24.88 -5.01 -0.11
N LYS A 106 24.81 -3.89 -0.83
CA LYS A 106 24.57 -3.89 -2.28
C LYS A 106 25.67 -4.57 -3.09
N GLU A 107 26.94 -4.40 -2.70
CA GLU A 107 28.09 -4.92 -3.44
C GLU A 107 28.21 -6.45 -3.32
N GLY A 108 27.96 -7.01 -2.13
CA GLY A 108 27.99 -8.47 -1.89
C GLY A 108 26.84 -9.26 -2.53
N LEU A 109 25.88 -8.57 -3.15
CA LEU A 109 24.72 -9.17 -3.82
C LEU A 109 24.86 -9.20 -5.35
N LYS A 110 25.76 -8.39 -5.93
CA LYS A 110 25.91 -8.30 -7.39
C LYS A 110 26.33 -9.66 -7.97
N GLY A 111 25.63 -10.10 -9.01
CA GLY A 111 25.98 -11.33 -9.73
C GLY A 111 25.49 -12.62 -9.08
N ARG A 112 24.81 -12.57 -7.92
CA ARG A 112 24.18 -13.74 -7.31
C ARG A 112 23.09 -14.31 -8.22
N ALA A 113 22.99 -15.64 -8.27
CA ALA A 113 21.92 -16.31 -8.99
C ALA A 113 20.58 -16.05 -8.28
N VAL A 114 19.59 -15.58 -9.04
CA VAL A 114 18.28 -15.20 -8.50
C VAL A 114 17.14 -15.76 -9.32
N TYR A 115 16.01 -15.99 -8.65
CA TYR A 115 14.70 -15.98 -9.28
C TYR A 115 14.20 -14.54 -9.37
N ILE A 116 13.71 -14.16 -10.54
CA ILE A 116 13.09 -12.87 -10.83
C ILE A 116 11.61 -13.15 -10.99
N VAL A 117 10.80 -12.71 -10.03
CA VAL A 117 9.36 -12.94 -10.01
C VAL A 117 8.67 -11.64 -10.38
N THR A 118 7.90 -11.65 -11.46
CA THR A 118 7.17 -10.48 -11.95
C THR A 118 5.68 -10.69 -11.78
N PHE A 119 5.09 -9.84 -10.95
CA PHE A 119 3.67 -9.81 -10.66
C PHE A 119 2.95 -8.76 -11.49
N LYS A 120 1.77 -9.13 -11.99
CA LYS A 120 0.79 -8.17 -12.48
C LYS A 120 0.09 -7.50 -11.30
N THR A 121 -0.30 -6.25 -11.48
CA THR A 121 -1.07 -5.51 -10.48
C THR A 121 -2.47 -5.22 -10.99
N ASN A 122 -3.41 -5.01 -10.07
CA ASN A 122 -4.77 -4.58 -10.40
C ASN A 122 -4.81 -3.17 -11.02
N ASN A 123 -3.71 -2.41 -10.92
CA ASN A 123 -3.58 -1.06 -11.41
C ASN A 123 -2.30 -0.89 -12.24
N GLU A 124 -2.23 -1.62 -13.34
CA GLU A 124 -1.07 -1.60 -14.26
C GLU A 124 -0.77 -0.19 -14.80
N LYS A 125 -1.76 0.71 -14.86
CA LYS A 125 -1.59 2.08 -15.35
C LYS A 125 -0.78 2.97 -14.40
N ILE A 126 -0.88 2.73 -13.09
CA ILE A 126 -0.26 3.58 -12.06
C ILE A 126 0.94 2.90 -11.41
N LEU A 127 0.83 1.60 -11.10
CA LEU A 127 1.86 0.84 -10.40
C LEU A 127 2.74 0.02 -11.33
N GLY A 128 2.23 -0.33 -12.52
CA GLY A 128 2.91 -1.25 -13.43
C GLY A 128 3.12 -2.64 -12.80
N PRO A 129 3.97 -3.48 -13.43
CA PRO A 129 4.34 -4.76 -12.85
C PRO A 129 5.30 -4.57 -11.66
N ILE A 130 5.16 -5.42 -10.65
CA ILE A 130 6.06 -5.45 -9.49
C ILE A 130 7.03 -6.61 -9.70
N THR A 131 8.33 -6.32 -9.73
CA THR A 131 9.37 -7.34 -9.84
C THR A 131 10.08 -7.53 -8.52
N ILE A 132 10.20 -8.79 -8.07
CA ILE A 132 10.87 -9.17 -6.83
C ILE A 132 12.01 -10.13 -7.16
N TYR A 133 13.18 -9.87 -6.58
CA TYR A 133 14.40 -10.66 -6.78
C TYR A 133 14.67 -11.52 -5.55
N LEU A 134 14.76 -12.83 -5.74
CA LEU A 134 14.99 -13.81 -4.67
C LEU A 134 16.27 -14.58 -4.91
N ASP A 135 17.09 -14.77 -3.90
CA ASP A 135 18.26 -15.65 -3.97
C ASP A 135 17.84 -17.09 -4.32
N LYS A 136 18.52 -17.71 -5.28
CA LYS A 136 18.13 -19.03 -5.80
C LYS A 136 18.30 -20.16 -4.78
N LEU A 137 19.21 -20.00 -3.82
CA LEU A 137 19.52 -21.02 -2.81
C LEU A 137 18.63 -20.86 -1.57
N SER A 138 18.51 -19.64 -1.06
CA SER A 138 17.82 -19.37 0.20
C SER A 138 16.38 -18.87 0.05
N TYR A 139 15.96 -18.49 -1.17
CA TYR A 139 14.71 -17.77 -1.45
C TYR A 139 14.58 -16.45 -0.69
N GLU A 140 15.72 -15.89 -0.26
CA GLU A 140 15.75 -14.62 0.45
C GLU A 140 15.51 -13.45 -0.52
N ILE A 141 14.68 -12.50 -0.12
CA ILE A 141 14.41 -11.31 -0.91
C ILE A 141 15.64 -10.39 -0.91
N LEU A 142 16.22 -10.20 -2.09
CA LEU A 142 17.40 -9.35 -2.28
C LEU A 142 17.03 -7.92 -2.67
N GLY A 143 15.95 -7.78 -3.44
CA GLY A 143 15.55 -6.48 -3.97
C GLY A 143 14.17 -6.49 -4.60
N THR A 144 13.65 -5.30 -4.88
CA THR A 144 12.45 -5.10 -5.70
C THR A 144 12.70 -4.06 -6.76
N ALA A 145 12.01 -4.17 -7.89
CA ALA A 145 11.90 -3.12 -8.87
C ALA A 145 10.43 -2.84 -9.11
N LEU A 146 10.05 -1.57 -8.93
CA LEU A 146 8.85 -1.03 -9.54
C LEU A 146 9.27 -0.54 -10.92
N ARG A 147 8.35 -0.55 -11.88
CA ARG A 147 8.62 -0.01 -13.21
C ARG A 147 9.12 1.45 -13.09
N ASP A 148 10.24 1.75 -13.75
CA ASP A 148 10.67 3.13 -14.06
C ASP A 148 9.69 3.81 -15.03
#